data_AF-A0A0D9YAA7-F1
#
_entry.id   AF-A0A0D9YAA7-F1
#
_cell.length_a   1.000
_cell.length_b   1.000
_cell.length_c   1.000
_cell.angle_alpha   90.00
_cell.angle_beta   90.00
_cell.angle_gamma   90.00
#
_symmetry.space_group_name_H-M   'P 1'
#
loop_
_entity.id
_entity.type
_entity.pdbx_description
1 polymer ?
#
loop_
_entity_poly.entity_id
_entity_poly.type
_entity_poly.pdbx_seq_one_letter_code
_entity_poly.pdbx_strand_id
1 'polypeptide(L)'
;MGAAISPTSGYKGGQFDISLLVWKDPNHGNWWLEFGNGELVGYWPSFLFSHLASHASMVQFGGEVVNTRADGGAHTATQMGSGHFAGEGFGGASYFRNLEVVDWDNSLVPLAAGFHVTADHPDCYDIQGGVNAVWGNYFYYGGPGKNVKCT
;
A
#
# COMPACT_ATOMS: atom_id res chain seq x y z
N MET A 1 8.88 -7.09 -19.95
CA MET A 1 10.07 -7.04 -19.08
C MET A 1 9.60 -7.16 -17.65
N GLY A 2 10.37 -7.80 -16.78
CA GLY A 2 10.08 -7.89 -15.35
C GLY A 2 11.40 -8.00 -14.60
N ALA A 3 11.49 -7.36 -13.44
CA ALA A 3 12.64 -7.43 -12.55
C ALA A 3 12.15 -7.85 -11.16
N ALA A 4 12.95 -8.65 -10.47
CA ALA A 4 12.68 -8.95 -9.07
C ALA A 4 13.11 -7.75 -8.21
N ILE A 5 12.31 -7.41 -7.21
CA ILE A 5 12.72 -6.45 -6.17
C ILE A 5 13.82 -7.12 -5.35
N SER A 6 14.98 -6.49 -5.29
CA SER A 6 16.13 -6.96 -4.51
C SER A 6 16.95 -5.77 -4.02
N PRO A 7 17.45 -5.79 -2.77
CA PRO A 7 17.24 -6.81 -1.75
C PRO A 7 15.82 -6.80 -1.16
N THR A 8 15.44 -7.88 -0.47
CA THR A 8 14.15 -7.99 0.23
C THR A 8 14.32 -7.93 1.74
N SER A 9 13.31 -7.40 2.44
CA SER A 9 13.27 -7.32 3.90
C SER A 9 13.13 -8.70 4.54
N GLY A 10 13.76 -8.88 5.70
CA GLY A 10 13.62 -10.09 6.53
C GLY A 10 12.99 -9.80 7.89
N TYR A 11 12.28 -10.77 8.47
CA TYR A 11 11.70 -10.63 9.81
C TYR A 11 12.80 -10.40 10.86
N LYS A 12 12.71 -9.28 11.59
CA LYS A 12 13.71 -8.77 12.53
C LYS A 12 15.13 -8.64 11.93
N GLY A 13 15.23 -8.51 10.61
CA GLY A 13 16.47 -8.36 9.87
C GLY A 13 16.58 -7.00 9.17
N GLY A 14 17.45 -6.93 8.16
CA GLY A 14 17.55 -5.77 7.29
C GLY A 14 16.19 -5.42 6.67
N GLN A 15 15.84 -4.13 6.73
CA GLN A 15 14.63 -3.59 6.13
C GLN A 15 15.00 -2.76 4.91
N PHE A 16 14.29 -3.01 3.82
CA PHE A 16 14.45 -2.31 2.55
C PHE A 16 13.07 -1.87 2.08
N ASP A 17 13.02 -0.70 1.48
CA ASP A 17 11.81 -0.13 0.88
C ASP A 17 12.09 0.24 -0.59
N ILE A 18 11.00 0.43 -1.33
CA ILE A 18 11.01 0.93 -2.70
C ILE A 18 10.17 2.19 -2.74
N SER A 19 10.56 3.12 -3.61
CA SER A 19 9.77 4.32 -3.88
C SER A 19 8.93 4.09 -5.13
N LEU A 20 7.65 4.42 -5.05
CA LEU A 20 6.70 4.33 -6.16
C LEU A 20 5.99 5.67 -6.28
N LEU A 21 5.88 6.18 -7.50
CA LEU A 21 5.10 7.36 -7.82
C LEU A 21 4.13 7.03 -8.96
N VAL A 22 2.84 7.27 -8.72
CA VAL A 22 1.81 7.21 -9.73
C VAL A 22 1.23 8.61 -9.90
N TRP A 23 1.25 9.12 -11.12
CA TRP A 23 0.73 10.45 -11.41
C TRP A 23 0.15 10.50 -12.81
N LYS A 24 -0.66 11.53 -13.02
CA LYS A 24 -1.25 11.83 -14.32
C LYS A 24 -0.46 12.96 -14.95
N ASP A 25 0.09 12.73 -16.14
CA ASP A 25 0.82 13.74 -16.90
C ASP A 25 -0.11 14.91 -17.27
N PRO A 26 0.19 16.15 -16.83
CA PRO A 26 -0.65 17.30 -17.12
C PRO A 26 -0.69 17.67 -18.61
N ASN A 27 0.32 17.27 -19.39
CA ASN A 27 0.40 17.62 -20.82
C ASN A 27 -0.45 16.70 -21.70
N HIS A 28 -0.43 15.39 -21.42
CA HIS A 28 -1.07 14.38 -22.27
C HIS A 28 -2.26 13.69 -21.59
N GLY A 29 -2.43 13.87 -20.28
CA GLY A 29 -3.49 13.25 -19.49
C GLY A 29 -3.30 11.76 -19.21
N ASN A 30 -2.18 11.16 -19.59
CA ASN A 30 -1.90 9.74 -19.38
C ASN A 30 -1.31 9.48 -17.99
N TRP A 31 -1.50 8.28 -17.48
CA TRP A 31 -0.98 7.88 -16.17
C TRP A 31 0.37 7.20 -16.32
N TRP A 32 1.28 7.50 -15.41
CA TRP A 32 2.62 6.94 -15.33
C TRP A 32 2.84 6.26 -13.99
N LEU A 33 3.68 5.22 -14.00
CA LEU A 33 4.26 4.63 -12.80
C LEU A 33 5.78 4.74 -12.90
N GLU A 34 6.35 5.42 -11.92
CA GLU A 34 7.79 5.53 -11.70
C GLU A 34 8.20 4.66 -10.52
N PHE A 35 9.34 4.00 -10.68
CA PHE A 35 10.00 3.19 -9.68
C PHE A 35 11.33 3.84 -9.28
N GLY A 36 11.56 3.97 -7.98
CA GLY A 36 12.80 4.53 -7.45
C GLY A 36 12.93 6.02 -7.75
N ASN A 37 13.99 6.40 -8.46
CA ASN A 37 14.36 7.78 -8.75
C ASN A 37 14.38 8.03 -10.26
N GLY A 38 13.21 8.08 -10.88
CA GLY A 38 13.03 8.44 -12.30
C GLY A 38 12.81 7.29 -13.29
N GLU A 39 12.81 6.02 -12.86
CA GLU A 39 12.61 4.90 -13.81
C GLU A 39 11.13 4.70 -14.13
N LEU A 40 10.71 5.02 -15.35
CA LEU A 40 9.33 4.81 -15.81
C LEU A 40 9.09 3.34 -16.18
N VAL A 41 8.31 2.65 -15.35
CA VAL A 41 8.04 1.21 -15.51
C VAL A 41 6.59 0.89 -15.89
N GLY A 42 5.68 1.87 -15.81
CA GLY A 42 4.29 1.70 -16.22
C GLY A 42 3.71 2.92 -16.94
N TYR A 43 2.81 2.64 -17.87
CA TYR A 43 2.13 3.64 -18.68
C TYR A 43 0.70 3.17 -18.95
N TRP A 44 -0.28 4.02 -18.64
CA TRP A 44 -1.68 3.79 -18.92
C TRP A 44 -2.28 5.00 -19.63
N PRO A 45 -2.65 4.86 -20.91
CA PRO A 45 -3.41 5.87 -21.61
C PRO A 45 -4.71 6.22 -20.89
N SER A 46 -5.06 7.50 -20.88
CA SER A 46 -6.26 8.00 -20.19
C SER A 46 -7.56 7.32 -20.65
N PHE A 47 -7.65 6.96 -21.94
CA PHE A 47 -8.84 6.33 -22.53
C PHE A 47 -9.12 4.92 -21.99
N LEU A 48 -8.16 4.29 -21.30
CA LEU A 48 -8.41 3.02 -20.61
C LEU A 48 -9.33 3.18 -19.41
N PHE A 49 -9.49 4.41 -18.90
CA PHE A 49 -10.24 4.70 -17.69
C PHE A 49 -11.47 5.55 -17.98
N SER A 50 -12.59 5.20 -17.35
CA SER A 50 -13.78 6.04 -17.28
C SER A 50 -13.70 6.99 -16.08
N HIS A 51 -13.48 6.43 -14.88
CA HIS A 51 -13.49 7.18 -13.62
C HIS A 51 -12.18 7.90 -13.31
N LEU A 52 -11.06 7.45 -13.88
CA LEU A 52 -9.73 8.07 -13.71
C LEU A 52 -9.29 8.89 -14.94
N ALA A 53 -10.18 9.16 -15.88
CA ALA A 53 -9.86 9.96 -17.08
C ALA A 53 -9.49 11.41 -16.73
N SER A 54 -10.14 11.98 -15.70
CA SER A 54 -9.93 13.36 -15.26
C SER A 54 -8.98 13.44 -14.08
N HIS A 55 -9.34 12.87 -12.94
CA HIS A 55 -8.54 12.83 -11.71
C HIS A 55 -9.04 11.70 -10.82
N ALA A 56 -8.26 11.33 -9.81
CA ALA A 56 -8.74 10.45 -8.75
C ALA A 56 -9.49 11.27 -7.69
N SER A 57 -10.66 10.79 -7.27
CA SER A 57 -11.39 11.36 -6.12
C SER A 57 -11.11 10.63 -4.80
N MET A 58 -10.47 9.46 -4.88
CA MET A 58 -10.08 8.62 -3.75
C MET A 58 -8.75 7.94 -4.06
N VAL A 59 -7.86 7.92 -3.08
CA VAL A 59 -6.59 7.18 -3.11
C VAL A 59 -6.56 6.25 -1.91
N GLN A 60 -6.26 4.97 -2.14
CA GLN A 60 -6.14 3.96 -1.10
C GLN A 60 -4.76 3.33 -1.15
N PHE A 61 -4.21 3.05 0.02
CA PHE A 61 -2.95 2.34 0.21
C PHE A 61 -3.24 1.16 1.13
N GLY A 62 -2.61 0.01 0.89
CA GLY A 62 -2.77 -1.15 1.76
C GLY A 62 -2.56 -2.47 1.04
N GLY A 63 -3.28 -3.49 1.50
CA GLY A 63 -3.29 -4.81 0.91
C GLY A 63 -4.70 -5.40 0.92
N GLU A 64 -4.95 -6.32 0.01
CA GLU A 64 -6.22 -7.01 -0.13
C GLU A 64 -5.98 -8.52 -0.10
N VAL A 65 -6.81 -9.25 0.65
CA VAL A 65 -6.85 -10.71 0.60
C VAL A 65 -8.27 -11.12 0.25
N VAL A 66 -8.41 -11.81 -0.88
CA VAL A 66 -9.70 -12.33 -1.33
C VAL A 66 -9.85 -13.78 -0.87
N ASN A 67 -10.94 -14.08 -0.19
CA ASN A 67 -11.34 -15.43 0.21
C ASN A 67 -12.73 -15.74 -0.34
N THR A 68 -12.81 -16.62 -1.34
CA THR A 68 -14.07 -16.98 -2.02
C THR A 68 -14.74 -18.24 -1.46
N ARG A 69 -14.24 -18.78 -0.34
CA ARG A 69 -14.84 -19.96 0.30
C ARG A 69 -16.19 -19.58 0.91
N ALA A 70 -17.13 -20.52 0.86
CA ALA A 70 -18.46 -20.33 1.44
C ALA A 70 -18.39 -20.01 2.95
N ASP A 71 -19.28 -19.12 3.40
CA ASP A 71 -19.38 -18.68 4.78
C ASP A 71 -19.53 -19.87 5.74
N GLY A 72 -18.81 -19.82 6.87
CA GLY A 72 -18.79 -20.88 7.90
C GLY A 72 -17.59 -21.84 7.84
N GLY A 73 -16.70 -21.69 6.85
CA GLY A 73 -15.39 -22.35 6.82
C GLY A 73 -14.29 -21.50 7.47
N ALA A 74 -13.22 -22.15 7.95
CA ALA A 74 -12.06 -21.41 8.49
C ALA A 74 -11.49 -20.44 7.45
N HIS A 75 -11.13 -19.23 7.91
CA HIS A 75 -10.50 -18.20 7.09
C HIS A 75 -9.26 -18.72 6.34
N THR A 76 -8.89 -18.09 5.22
CA THR A 76 -7.67 -18.44 4.48
C THR A 76 -6.40 -18.26 5.33
N ALA A 77 -5.41 -19.13 5.12
CA ALA A 77 -4.07 -19.03 5.70
C ALA A 77 -3.13 -18.13 4.87
N THR A 78 -3.66 -17.40 3.90
CA THR A 78 -2.92 -16.40 3.13
C THR A 78 -2.39 -15.34 4.08
N GLN A 79 -1.08 -15.11 4.09
CA GLN A 79 -0.48 -14.05 4.88
C GLN A 79 -0.57 -12.71 4.13
N MET A 80 -0.87 -11.63 4.85
CA MET A 80 -0.78 -10.27 4.32
C MET A 80 0.53 -9.62 4.78
N GLY A 81 1.23 -8.96 3.85
CA GLY A 81 2.51 -8.31 4.14
C GLY A 81 3.54 -9.33 4.62
N SER A 82 4.15 -9.09 5.79
CA SER A 82 5.10 -10.01 6.41
C SER A 82 4.42 -11.22 7.07
N GLY A 83 3.09 -11.24 7.15
CA GLY A 83 2.34 -12.26 7.90
C GLY A 83 2.25 -11.98 9.41
N HIS A 84 2.77 -10.83 9.86
CA HIS A 84 2.73 -10.39 11.25
C HIS A 84 1.78 -9.19 11.39
N PHE A 85 1.17 -9.07 12.57
CA PHE A 85 0.27 -7.95 12.88
C PHE A 85 1.04 -6.63 13.00
N ALA A 86 0.37 -5.53 12.64
CA ALA A 86 0.86 -4.17 12.63
C ALA A 86 1.52 -3.73 13.95
N GLY A 87 1.03 -4.26 15.08
CA GLY A 87 1.59 -3.98 16.40
C GLY A 87 3.06 -4.42 16.59
N GLU A 88 3.60 -5.29 15.72
CA GLU A 88 5.03 -5.62 15.74
C GLU A 88 5.93 -4.51 15.20
N GLY A 89 5.38 -3.53 14.48
CA GLY A 89 6.09 -2.33 14.03
C GLY A 89 7.28 -2.60 13.10
N PHE A 90 8.24 -1.67 13.09
CA PHE A 90 9.40 -1.74 12.19
C PHE A 90 10.23 -3.00 12.41
N GLY A 91 10.48 -3.74 11.33
CA GLY A 91 11.21 -5.01 11.36
C GLY A 91 10.33 -6.23 11.61
N GLY A 92 9.10 -6.07 12.11
CA GLY A 92 8.15 -7.17 12.30
C GLY A 92 7.02 -7.14 11.27
N ALA A 93 6.33 -6.00 11.17
CA ALA A 93 5.21 -5.79 10.25
C ALA A 93 5.66 -5.18 8.91
N SER A 94 4.87 -5.39 7.86
CA SER A 94 5.00 -4.62 6.62
C SER A 94 4.54 -3.18 6.84
N TYR A 95 5.06 -2.25 6.03
CA TYR A 95 4.73 -0.84 6.16
C TYR A 95 4.67 -0.11 4.82
N PHE A 96 3.93 0.99 4.82
CA PHE A 96 4.10 2.09 3.89
C PHE A 96 4.52 3.33 4.69
N ARG A 97 5.39 4.16 4.11
CA ARG A 97 5.88 5.39 4.73
C ARG A 97 6.02 6.50 3.68
N ASN A 98 6.16 7.73 4.14
CA ASN A 98 6.22 8.92 3.29
C ASN A 98 5.03 8.96 2.32
N LEU A 99 3.82 8.70 2.83
CA LEU A 99 2.61 8.72 2.03
C LEU A 99 2.26 10.15 1.62
N GLU A 100 2.17 10.35 0.32
CA GLU A 100 1.88 11.61 -0.35
C GLU A 100 0.94 11.37 -1.54
N VAL A 101 0.27 12.42 -2.00
CA VAL A 101 -0.55 12.41 -3.21
C VAL A 101 -0.12 13.54 -4.12
N VAL A 102 -0.31 13.36 -5.43
CA VAL A 102 -0.07 14.42 -6.41
C VAL A 102 -1.33 15.29 -6.51
N ASP A 103 -1.21 16.57 -6.18
CA ASP A 103 -2.33 17.53 -6.23
C ASP A 103 -2.50 18.15 -7.63
N TRP A 104 -3.50 19.02 -7.80
CA TRP A 104 -3.91 19.62 -9.07
C TRP A 104 -2.82 20.41 -9.80
N ASP A 105 -1.84 20.95 -9.08
CA ASP A 105 -0.69 21.67 -9.63
C ASP A 105 0.50 20.74 -9.96
N ASN A 106 0.27 19.43 -9.89
CA ASN A 106 1.24 18.37 -10.10
C ASN A 106 2.41 18.40 -9.08
N SER A 107 2.12 18.83 -7.85
CA SER A 107 3.03 18.77 -6.70
C SER A 107 2.70 17.61 -5.76
N LEU A 108 3.72 17.06 -5.09
CA LEU A 108 3.52 16.10 -4.02
C LEU A 108 3.12 16.82 -2.74
N VAL A 109 1.99 16.40 -2.16
CA VAL A 109 1.50 16.92 -0.88
C VAL A 109 1.31 15.76 0.11
N PRO A 110 1.68 15.94 1.40
CA PRO A 110 1.40 14.95 2.43
C PRO A 110 -0.09 14.66 2.54
N LEU A 111 -0.44 13.44 2.96
CA LEU A 111 -1.82 13.15 3.34
C LEU A 111 -2.29 14.15 4.40
N ALA A 112 -3.51 14.66 4.23
CA ALA A 112 -4.15 15.54 5.20
C ALA A 112 -4.15 14.88 6.60
N ALA A 113 -4.07 15.70 7.65
CA ALA A 113 -4.02 15.22 9.03
C ALA A 113 -5.21 14.29 9.31
N GLY A 114 -4.95 13.00 9.47
CA GLY A 114 -5.95 11.98 9.80
C GLY A 114 -6.43 11.12 8.64
N PHE A 115 -5.53 10.61 7.79
CA PHE A 115 -5.90 9.54 6.85
C PHE A 115 -6.56 8.37 7.60
N HIS A 116 -7.65 7.85 7.05
CA HIS A 116 -8.43 6.81 7.70
C HIS A 116 -7.80 5.44 7.48
N VAL A 117 -7.63 4.69 8.56
CA VAL A 117 -7.21 3.28 8.51
C VAL A 117 -8.42 2.39 8.75
N THR A 118 -8.57 1.35 7.93
CA THR A 118 -9.68 0.40 7.98
C THR A 118 -9.13 -1.02 7.83
N ALA A 119 -9.68 -1.96 8.60
CA ALA A 119 -9.47 -3.39 8.41
C ALA A 119 -10.82 -4.11 8.46
N ASP A 120 -11.13 -4.90 7.44
CA ASP A 120 -12.40 -5.63 7.37
C ASP A 120 -12.46 -6.76 8.41
N HIS A 121 -11.31 -7.41 8.67
CA HIS A 121 -11.18 -8.51 9.62
C HIS A 121 -9.93 -8.32 10.50
N PRO A 122 -9.97 -7.41 11.50
CA PRO A 122 -8.80 -7.02 12.30
C PRO A 122 -8.13 -8.18 13.05
N ASP A 123 -8.89 -9.22 13.41
CA ASP A 123 -8.32 -10.42 14.05
C ASP A 123 -7.55 -11.34 13.08
N CYS A 124 -7.73 -11.15 11.76
CA CYS A 124 -7.03 -11.87 10.70
C CYS A 124 -5.86 -11.06 10.13
N TYR A 125 -6.12 -9.77 9.89
CA TYR A 125 -5.16 -8.77 9.41
C TYR A 125 -5.51 -7.42 10.01
N ASP A 126 -4.52 -6.72 10.59
CA ASP A 126 -4.72 -5.41 11.18
C ASP A 126 -3.85 -4.34 10.48
N ILE A 127 -4.14 -3.09 10.83
CA ILE A 127 -3.44 -1.90 10.33
C ILE A 127 -3.36 -0.87 11.45
N GLN A 128 -2.21 -0.20 11.56
CA GLN A 128 -1.99 0.87 12.54
C GLN A 128 -1.25 2.03 11.86
N GLY A 129 -1.92 3.18 11.78
CA GLY A 129 -1.39 4.40 11.18
C GLY A 129 -0.67 5.30 12.20
N GLY A 130 0.22 6.16 11.70
CA GLY A 130 0.91 7.17 12.48
C GLY A 130 1.48 8.29 11.61
N VAL A 131 1.95 9.34 12.26
CA VAL A 131 2.67 10.45 11.62
C VAL A 131 3.84 10.88 12.49
N ASN A 132 5.03 11.02 11.90
CA ASN A 132 6.19 11.61 12.56
C ASN A 132 7.16 12.23 11.53
N ALA A 133 8.12 13.02 12.01
CA ALA A 133 9.06 13.76 11.16
C ALA A 133 10.02 12.88 10.33
N VAL A 134 10.22 11.61 10.72
CA VAL A 134 11.14 10.68 10.05
C VAL A 134 10.41 9.83 9.00
N TRP A 135 9.16 9.45 9.28
CA TRP A 135 8.36 8.53 8.46
C TRP A 135 7.28 9.21 7.63
N GLY A 136 7.05 10.51 7.81
CA GLY A 136 5.91 11.20 7.23
C GLY A 136 4.60 10.61 7.75
N ASN A 137 3.57 10.57 6.90
CA ASN A 137 2.41 9.71 7.11
C ASN A 137 2.79 8.27 6.78
N TYR A 138 2.50 7.34 7.68
CA TYR A 138 2.88 5.94 7.53
C TYR A 138 1.86 5.01 8.21
N PHE A 139 1.85 3.74 7.83
CA PHE A 139 1.14 2.71 8.57
C PHE A 139 1.90 1.39 8.53
N TYR A 140 1.74 0.60 9.60
CA TYR A 140 2.05 -0.81 9.61
C TYR A 140 0.80 -1.61 9.28
N TYR A 141 0.96 -2.71 8.57
CA TYR A 141 -0.13 -3.61 8.20
C TYR A 141 0.35 -5.04 8.05
N GLY A 142 -0.57 -5.98 8.21
CA GLY A 142 -0.32 -7.38 7.92
C GLY A 142 -1.14 -8.31 8.79
N GLY A 143 -0.82 -9.59 8.72
CA GLY A 143 -1.42 -10.60 9.59
C GLY A 143 -1.30 -11.99 8.98
N PRO A 144 -1.42 -13.03 9.83
CA PRO A 144 -1.23 -14.40 9.41
C PRO A 144 -2.43 -14.97 8.62
N GLY A 145 -3.55 -14.23 8.56
CA GLY A 145 -4.82 -14.77 8.11
C GLY A 145 -5.34 -15.75 9.17
N LYS A 146 -5.49 -17.03 8.81
CA LYS A 146 -6.00 -18.08 9.70
C LYS A 146 -5.18 -18.19 11.00
N ASN A 147 -5.82 -17.83 12.11
CA ASN A 147 -5.25 -17.95 13.46
C ASN A 147 -6.38 -18.11 14.49
N VAL A 148 -6.05 -18.33 15.77
CA VAL A 148 -7.03 -18.62 16.83
C VAL A 148 -8.01 -17.47 17.13
N LYS A 149 -7.68 -16.24 16.74
CA LYS A 149 -8.55 -15.05 16.89
C LYS A 149 -9.38 -14.79 15.62
N CYS A 150 -8.89 -15.22 14.47
CA CYS A 150 -9.54 -15.06 13.17
C CYS A 150 -10.57 -16.17 12.94
N THR A 151 -11.81 -15.93 13.38
CA THR A 151 -12.95 -16.85 13.26
C THR A 151 -13.83 -16.54 12.07
#